data_AF-A0A922P331-F1
#
_entry.id   AF-A0A922P331-F1
#
_cell.length_a   1.000
_cell.length_b   1.000
_cell.length_c   1.000
_cell.angle_alpha   90.00
_cell.angle_beta   90.00
_cell.angle_gamma   90.00
#
_symmetry.space_group_name_H-M   'P 1'
#
loop_
_entity.id
_entity.type
_entity.pdbx_description
1 polymer ?
#
loop_
_entity_poly.entity_id
_entity_poly.type
_entity_poly.pdbx_seq_one_letter_code
_entity_poly.pdbx_strand_id
1 'polypeptide(L)'
;MARMNLSDWTPEAKKARKKMQADERQRRKRQKEKEEREMAKKKDMLTPDSPEVVEFVDELRDLKFRDMIEPIAFWQREKRQRLPLDSSVLPLPDETPAAYQARYEHHRQLCLAKFYSGDFYARQKAAVRKAQFDAKEASEAKRRGITVFELQKRRKIAAALEAKKARELDRVAQKAAA
;
A
#
# COMPACT_ATOMS: atom_id res chain seq x y z
N MET A 1 -6.26 -3.39 26.35
CA MET A 1 -6.09 -4.86 26.23
C MET A 1 -4.97 -5.28 27.16
N ALA A 2 -5.31 -5.85 28.31
CA ALA A 2 -4.34 -6.34 29.29
C ALA A 2 -3.46 -7.45 28.68
N ARG A 3 -2.15 -7.42 28.94
CA ARG A 3 -1.23 -8.48 28.52
C ARG A 3 -1.52 -9.72 29.37
N MET A 4 -2.18 -10.73 28.79
CA MET A 4 -2.36 -12.01 29.47
C MET A 4 -1.00 -12.71 29.61
N ASN A 5 -0.64 -13.10 30.84
CA ASN A 5 0.49 -13.97 31.09
C ASN A 5 0.24 -15.33 30.45
N LEU A 6 1.18 -15.75 29.59
CA LEU A 6 1.15 -16.99 28.80
C LEU A 6 2.18 -18.01 29.32
N SER A 7 2.73 -17.79 30.52
CA SER A 7 3.76 -18.66 31.11
C SER A 7 3.26 -20.10 31.25
N ASP A 8 1.99 -20.27 31.66
CA ASP A 8 1.47 -21.56 32.12
C ASP A 8 0.73 -22.36 31.04
N TRP A 9 0.77 -21.88 29.79
CA TRP A 9 0.08 -22.52 28.67
C TRP A 9 0.97 -23.54 27.97
N THR A 10 0.41 -24.71 27.68
CA THR A 10 1.08 -25.74 26.87
C THR A 10 1.42 -25.22 25.46
N PRO A 11 2.49 -25.72 24.81
CA PRO A 11 2.88 -25.29 23.47
C PRO A 11 1.76 -25.41 22.44
N GLU A 12 0.93 -26.45 22.55
CA GLU A 12 -0.23 -26.69 21.69
C GLU A 12 -1.33 -25.65 21.89
N ALA A 13 -1.64 -25.30 23.14
CA ALA A 13 -2.58 -24.23 23.47
C ALA A 13 -2.11 -22.86 22.95
N LYS A 14 -0.80 -22.59 22.99
CA LYS A 14 -0.19 -21.39 22.40
C LYS A 14 -0.35 -21.36 20.87
N LYS A 15 -0.17 -22.51 20.19
CA LYS A 15 -0.32 -22.63 18.74
C LYS A 15 -1.77 -22.48 18.29
N ALA A 16 -2.71 -23.13 18.99
CA ALA A 16 -4.14 -23.02 18.74
C ALA A 16 -4.64 -21.57 18.89
N ARG A 17 -4.19 -20.87 19.94
CA ARG A 17 -4.54 -19.45 20.15
C ARG A 17 -3.98 -18.54 19.06
N LYS A 18 -2.75 -18.76 18.60
CA LYS A 18 -2.17 -18.01 17.47
C LYS A 18 -3.00 -18.20 16.20
N LYS A 19 -3.46 -19.43 15.93
CA LYS A 19 -4.35 -19.73 14.81
C LYS A 19 -5.69 -19.01 14.94
N MET A 20 -6.33 -19.07 16.11
CA MET A 20 -7.57 -18.33 16.38
C MET A 20 -7.42 -16.82 16.19
N GLN A 21 -6.31 -16.22 16.65
CA GLN A 21 -6.06 -14.80 16.42
C GLN A 21 -5.82 -14.48 14.93
N ALA A 22 -5.17 -15.36 14.18
CA ALA A 22 -4.96 -15.18 12.75
C ALA A 22 -6.29 -15.26 11.98
N ASP A 23 -7.13 -16.25 12.32
CA ASP A 23 -8.46 -16.44 11.73
C ASP A 23 -9.38 -15.27 12.09
N GLU A 24 -9.35 -14.78 13.33
CA GLU A 24 -10.12 -13.61 13.76
C GLU A 24 -9.68 -12.35 13.01
N ARG A 25 -8.37 -12.14 12.82
CA ARG A 25 -7.84 -11.04 12.00
C ARG A 25 -8.31 -11.15 10.55
N GLN A 26 -8.27 -12.35 9.94
CA GLN A 26 -8.78 -12.56 8.59
C GLN A 26 -10.29 -12.30 8.52
N ARG A 27 -11.07 -12.76 9.49
CA ARG A 27 -12.52 -12.57 9.54
C ARG A 27 -12.88 -11.09 9.65
N ARG A 28 -12.20 -10.34 10.53
CA ARG A 28 -12.36 -8.87 10.64
C ARG A 28 -11.98 -8.16 9.34
N LYS A 29 -10.92 -8.61 8.66
CA LYS A 29 -10.53 -8.05 7.36
C LYS A 29 -11.62 -8.28 6.31
N ARG A 30 -12.14 -9.52 6.20
CA ARG A 30 -13.23 -9.86 5.28
C ARG A 30 -14.53 -9.13 5.60
N GLN A 31 -14.84 -8.92 6.88
CA GLN A 31 -16.01 -8.13 7.30
C GLN A 31 -15.86 -6.68 6.90
N LYS A 32 -14.70 -6.05 7.15
CA LYS A 32 -14.42 -4.69 6.68
C LYS A 32 -14.52 -4.57 5.16
N GLU A 33 -13.97 -5.53 4.41
CA GLU A 33 -14.08 -5.56 2.95
C GLU A 33 -15.55 -5.71 2.49
N LYS A 34 -16.38 -6.47 3.21
CA LYS A 34 -17.83 -6.58 2.92
C LYS A 34 -18.59 -5.29 3.27
N GLU A 35 -18.33 -4.71 4.43
CA GLU A 35 -18.92 -3.44 4.86
C GLU A 35 -18.53 -2.28 3.93
N GLU A 36 -17.28 -2.25 3.48
CA GLU A 36 -16.82 -1.31 2.45
C GLU A 36 -17.58 -1.50 1.13
N ARG A 37 -17.82 -2.74 0.71
CA ARG A 37 -18.64 -3.03 -0.49
C ARG A 37 -20.11 -2.64 -0.31
N GLU A 38 -20.70 -2.86 0.85
CA GLU A 38 -22.09 -2.50 1.13
C GLU A 38 -22.29 -0.98 1.24
N MET A 39 -21.33 -0.29 1.87
CA MET A 39 -21.33 1.18 1.94
C MET A 39 -21.06 1.82 0.58
N ALA A 40 -20.25 1.18 -0.27
CA ALA A 40 -20.05 1.58 -1.66
C ALA A 40 -21.32 1.42 -2.51
N LYS A 41 -22.24 0.50 -2.16
CA LYS A 41 -23.54 0.36 -2.83
C LYS A 41 -24.58 1.39 -2.38
N LYS A 42 -24.39 2.02 -1.21
CA LYS A 42 -25.38 2.92 -0.59
C LYS A 42 -25.07 4.41 -0.73
N LYS A 43 -23.85 4.77 -1.14
CA LYS A 43 -23.54 6.14 -1.57
C LYS A 43 -23.82 6.24 -3.07
N ASP A 44 -24.47 7.32 -3.49
CA ASP A 44 -24.72 7.61 -4.90
C ASP A 44 -23.43 7.42 -5.69
N MET A 45 -23.36 6.34 -6.47
CA MET A 45 -22.20 6.03 -7.28
C MET A 45 -22.15 7.06 -8.40
N LEU A 46 -21.13 7.91 -8.36
CA LEU A 46 -20.95 8.89 -9.41
C LEU A 46 -20.57 8.16 -10.70
N THR A 47 -21.19 8.59 -11.79
CA THR A 47 -20.89 8.15 -13.16
C THR A 47 -19.90 9.12 -13.82
N PRO A 48 -19.25 8.75 -14.93
CA PRO A 48 -18.38 9.66 -15.69
C PRO A 48 -19.07 10.98 -16.06
N ASP A 49 -20.38 10.93 -16.35
CA ASP A 49 -21.19 12.09 -16.74
C ASP A 49 -21.77 12.87 -15.55
N SER A 50 -21.47 12.47 -14.31
CA SER A 50 -21.94 13.22 -13.14
C SER A 50 -21.29 14.60 -13.10
N PRO A 51 -22.03 15.68 -12.82
CA PRO A 51 -21.50 17.05 -12.87
C PRO A 51 -20.27 17.23 -11.97
N GLU A 52 -20.28 16.64 -10.77
CA GLU A 52 -19.13 16.66 -9.86
C GLU A 52 -17.87 15.99 -10.43
N VAL A 53 -18.03 15.00 -11.32
CA VAL A 53 -16.90 14.30 -11.95
C VAL A 53 -16.38 15.11 -13.12
N VAL A 54 -17.28 15.69 -13.92
CA VAL A 54 -16.93 16.54 -15.06
C VAL A 54 -16.18 17.79 -14.58
N GLU A 55 -16.72 18.51 -13.59
CA GLU A 55 -16.07 19.69 -13.01
C GLU A 55 -14.67 19.35 -12.47
N PHE A 56 -14.53 18.24 -11.74
CA PHE A 56 -13.25 17.81 -11.21
C PHE A 56 -12.24 17.43 -12.31
N VAL A 57 -12.70 16.80 -13.40
CA VAL A 57 -11.83 16.46 -14.54
C VAL A 57 -11.38 17.71 -15.29
N ASP A 58 -12.24 18.72 -15.39
CA ASP A 58 -11.89 20.01 -16.00
C ASP A 58 -10.86 20.78 -15.16
N GLU A 59 -10.96 20.74 -13.83
CA GLU A 59 -9.94 21.32 -12.93
C GLU A 59 -8.56 20.68 -13.09
N LEU A 60 -8.51 19.40 -13.45
CA LEU A 60 -7.25 18.68 -13.67
C LEU A 60 -6.59 19.01 -15.01
N ARG A 61 -7.31 19.67 -15.93
CA ARG A 61 -6.89 19.79 -17.33
C ARG A 61 -5.56 20.49 -17.54
N ASP A 62 -5.29 21.50 -16.72
CA ASP A 62 -4.09 22.33 -16.82
C ASP A 62 -2.93 21.82 -15.97
N LEU A 63 -3.13 20.74 -15.19
CA LEU A 63 -2.10 20.18 -14.34
C LEU A 63 -1.16 19.28 -15.13
N LYS A 64 0.09 19.21 -14.68
CA LYS A 64 1.02 18.17 -15.19
C LYS A 64 0.62 16.83 -14.59
N PHE A 65 0.89 15.76 -15.34
CA PHE A 65 0.62 14.38 -14.93
C PHE A 65 0.95 14.05 -13.46
N ARG A 66 2.10 14.49 -12.93
CA ARG A 66 2.50 14.20 -11.54
C ARG A 66 1.60 14.90 -10.53
N ASP A 67 1.20 16.13 -10.84
CA ASP A 67 0.42 16.99 -9.96
C ASP A 67 -1.07 16.60 -9.98
N MET A 68 -1.53 15.87 -11.01
CA MET A 68 -2.88 15.27 -11.05
C MET A 68 -3.07 14.16 -10.01
N ILE A 69 -2.01 13.45 -9.61
CA ILE A 69 -2.12 12.22 -8.80
C ILE A 69 -2.67 12.52 -7.40
N GLU A 70 -2.22 13.59 -6.77
CA GLU A 70 -2.61 13.95 -5.41
C GLU A 70 -4.08 14.41 -5.31
N PRO A 71 -4.58 15.35 -6.15
CA PRO A 71 -5.99 15.71 -6.17
C PRO A 71 -6.89 14.51 -6.45
N ILE A 72 -6.53 13.63 -7.39
CA ILE A 72 -7.32 12.41 -7.66
C ILE A 72 -7.33 11.50 -6.42
N ALA A 73 -6.21 11.32 -5.74
CA ALA A 73 -6.15 10.50 -4.53
C ALA A 73 -7.00 11.10 -3.40
N PHE A 74 -7.00 12.43 -3.28
CA PHE A 74 -7.84 13.15 -2.32
C PHE A 74 -9.32 12.95 -2.63
N TRP A 75 -9.74 13.21 -3.88
CA TRP A 75 -11.11 13.02 -4.35
C TRP A 75 -11.60 11.59 -4.12
N GLN A 76 -10.78 10.58 -4.45
CA GLN A 76 -11.14 9.18 -4.24
C GLN A 76 -11.35 8.82 -2.78
N ARG A 77 -10.60 9.46 -1.88
CA ARG A 77 -10.73 9.27 -0.43
C ARG A 77 -11.98 9.97 0.11
N GLU A 78 -12.26 11.17 -0.37
CA GLU A 78 -13.42 11.97 0.02
C GLU A 78 -14.74 11.30 -0.42
N LYS A 79 -14.84 11.00 -1.72
CA LYS A 79 -16.02 10.35 -2.31
C LYS A 79 -16.07 8.86 -2.02
N ARG A 80 -14.99 8.27 -1.48
CA ARG A 80 -14.84 6.84 -1.13
C ARG A 80 -15.10 5.89 -2.32
N GLN A 81 -14.78 6.34 -3.51
CA GLN A 81 -14.92 5.57 -4.75
C GLN A 81 -13.75 5.87 -5.67
N ARG A 82 -13.46 4.97 -6.62
CA ARG A 82 -12.50 5.27 -7.68
C ARG A 82 -13.09 6.31 -8.62
N LEU A 83 -12.28 7.24 -9.10
CA LEU A 83 -12.71 8.25 -10.07
C LEU A 83 -13.32 7.53 -11.28
N PRO A 84 -14.62 7.71 -11.56
CA PRO A 84 -15.26 7.12 -12.73
C PRO A 84 -14.71 7.87 -13.95
N LEU A 85 -13.97 7.15 -14.79
CA LEU A 85 -13.44 7.65 -16.06
C LEU A 85 -13.78 6.58 -17.08
N ASP A 86 -14.18 7.02 -18.27
CA ASP A 86 -14.35 6.12 -19.40
C ASP A 86 -13.03 5.47 -19.81
N SER A 87 -13.13 4.32 -20.46
CA SER A 87 -11.97 3.58 -20.95
C SER A 87 -11.35 4.19 -22.20
N SER A 88 -12.11 5.00 -22.94
CA SER A 88 -11.72 5.48 -24.26
C SER A 88 -12.41 6.79 -24.61
N VAL A 89 -11.68 7.65 -25.31
CA VAL A 89 -12.22 8.86 -25.93
C VAL A 89 -12.75 8.52 -27.31
N LEU A 90 -14.01 8.81 -27.59
CA LEU A 90 -14.56 8.70 -28.93
C LEU A 90 -14.22 9.97 -29.76
N PRO A 91 -13.99 9.85 -31.07
CA PRO A 91 -13.85 11.01 -31.94
C PRO A 91 -15.19 11.73 -32.03
N LEU A 92 -15.17 13.07 -31.92
CA LEU A 92 -16.36 13.89 -32.11
C LEU A 92 -16.61 14.11 -33.62
N PRO A 93 -17.87 14.23 -34.06
CA PRO A 93 -18.15 14.68 -35.41
C PRO A 93 -17.52 16.08 -35.62
N ASP A 94 -16.84 16.27 -36.74
CA ASP A 94 -16.16 17.52 -37.15
C ASP A 94 -14.87 17.90 -36.39
N GLU A 95 -14.30 16.97 -35.62
CA GLU A 95 -13.04 17.23 -34.93
C GLU A 95 -11.80 17.10 -35.83
N THR A 96 -10.87 18.05 -35.70
CA THR A 96 -9.57 17.94 -36.36
C THR A 96 -8.72 16.81 -35.75
N PRO A 97 -7.91 16.08 -36.53
CA PRO A 97 -7.05 15.02 -35.99
C PRO A 97 -6.13 15.48 -34.85
N ALA A 98 -5.65 16.73 -34.91
CA ALA A 98 -4.81 17.32 -33.87
C ALA A 98 -5.56 17.54 -32.54
N ALA A 99 -6.80 18.05 -32.60
CA ALA A 99 -7.64 18.23 -31.41
C ALA A 99 -7.99 16.88 -30.77
N TYR A 100 -8.29 15.87 -31.59
CA TYR A 100 -8.53 14.51 -31.11
C TYR A 100 -7.31 13.95 -30.38
N GLN A 101 -6.12 14.08 -30.97
CA GLN A 101 -4.89 13.57 -30.38
C GLN A 101 -4.57 14.24 -29.04
N ALA A 102 -4.75 15.57 -28.94
CA ALA A 102 -4.56 16.30 -27.69
C ALA A 102 -5.54 15.82 -26.60
N ARG A 103 -6.83 15.63 -26.93
CA ARG A 103 -7.83 15.09 -25.99
C ARG A 103 -7.50 13.67 -25.56
N TYR A 104 -7.08 12.82 -26.50
CA TYR A 104 -6.69 11.45 -26.24
C TYR A 104 -5.45 11.36 -25.33
N GLU A 105 -4.41 12.16 -25.59
CA GLU A 105 -3.21 12.22 -24.75
C GLU A 105 -3.52 12.70 -23.34
N HIS A 106 -4.36 13.72 -23.20
CA HIS A 106 -4.82 14.21 -21.90
C HIS A 106 -5.61 13.12 -21.14
N HIS A 107 -6.57 12.47 -21.79
CA HIS A 107 -7.33 11.38 -21.20
C HIS A 107 -6.44 10.20 -20.79
N ARG A 108 -5.43 9.86 -21.60
CA ARG A 108 -4.44 8.84 -21.25
C ARG A 108 -3.66 9.22 -19.99
N GLN A 109 -3.24 10.48 -19.86
CA GLN A 109 -2.56 10.98 -18.65
C GLN A 109 -3.47 10.88 -17.42
N LEU A 110 -4.74 11.27 -17.54
CA LEU A 110 -5.73 11.13 -16.46
C LEU A 110 -5.93 9.66 -16.04
N CYS A 111 -6.05 8.75 -16.99
CA CYS A 111 -6.17 7.32 -16.71
C CYS A 111 -4.94 6.74 -15.99
N LEU A 112 -3.74 7.16 -16.40
CA LEU A 112 -2.50 6.81 -15.69
C LEU A 112 -2.46 7.44 -14.29
N ALA A 113 -2.87 8.69 -14.13
CA ALA A 113 -2.88 9.38 -12.84
C ALA A 113 -3.86 8.70 -11.87
N LYS A 114 -5.06 8.33 -12.36
CA LYS A 114 -6.03 7.49 -11.65
C LYS A 114 -5.41 6.16 -11.22
N PHE A 115 -4.66 5.48 -12.07
CA PHE A 115 -3.98 4.24 -11.68
C PHE A 115 -3.00 4.45 -10.51
N TYR A 116 -2.21 5.52 -10.53
CA TYR A 116 -1.24 5.80 -9.47
C TYR A 116 -1.84 6.38 -8.18
N SER A 117 -2.98 7.04 -8.28
CA SER A 117 -3.65 7.70 -7.14
C SER A 117 -4.06 6.72 -6.03
N GLY A 118 -4.45 5.50 -6.37
CA GLY A 118 -4.93 4.51 -5.39
C GLY A 118 -3.89 4.11 -4.34
N ASP A 119 -2.60 4.11 -4.71
CA ASP A 119 -1.49 3.77 -3.81
C ASP A 119 -0.75 5.00 -3.28
N PHE A 120 -1.18 6.21 -3.63
CA PHE A 120 -0.42 7.45 -3.37
C PHE A 120 -0.03 7.62 -1.90
N TYR A 121 -1.01 7.55 -0.99
CA TYR A 121 -0.75 7.68 0.46
C TYR A 121 0.06 6.52 1.03
N ALA A 122 -0.09 5.31 0.48
CA ALA A 122 0.71 4.16 0.88
C ALA A 122 2.18 4.37 0.51
N ARG A 123 2.44 4.90 -0.69
CA ARG A 123 3.79 5.25 -1.17
C ARG A 123 4.41 6.38 -0.36
N GLN A 124 3.66 7.45 -0.06
CA GLN A 124 4.14 8.53 0.82
C GLN A 124 4.55 7.98 2.19
N LYS A 125 3.69 7.17 2.82
CA LYS A 125 3.99 6.55 4.12
C LYS A 125 5.21 5.63 4.06
N ALA A 126 5.36 4.86 2.97
CA ALA A 126 6.52 4.01 2.76
C ALA A 126 7.81 4.84 2.59
N ALA A 127 7.75 5.95 1.85
CA ALA A 127 8.87 6.86 1.68
C ALA A 127 9.32 7.48 3.02
N VAL A 128 8.36 7.96 3.84
CA VAL A 128 8.66 8.49 5.18
C VAL A 128 9.30 7.42 6.07
N ARG A 129 8.76 6.20 6.08
CA ARG A 129 9.33 5.08 6.84
C ARG A 129 10.75 4.75 6.40
N LYS A 130 11.01 4.74 5.10
CA LYS A 130 12.34 4.48 4.55
C LYS A 130 13.31 5.59 4.95
N ALA A 131 12.94 6.86 4.79
CA ALA A 131 13.77 7.99 5.21
C ALA A 131 14.12 7.94 6.71
N GLN A 132 13.14 7.60 7.57
CA GLN A 132 13.39 7.41 9.00
C GLN A 132 14.32 6.23 9.29
N PHE A 133 14.20 5.14 8.54
CA PHE A 133 15.08 3.98 8.65
C PHE A 133 16.51 4.34 8.24
N ASP A 134 16.67 4.99 7.09
CA ASP A 134 17.98 5.41 6.56
C ASP A 134 18.66 6.41 7.51
N ALA A 135 17.91 7.35 8.09
CA ALA A 135 18.43 8.28 9.10
C ALA A 135 18.88 7.58 10.38
N LYS A 136 18.14 6.56 10.84
CA LYS A 136 18.54 5.73 11.98
C LYS A 136 19.81 4.96 11.69
N GLU A 137 19.91 4.30 10.54
CA GLU A 137 21.12 3.58 10.14
C GLU A 137 22.33 4.51 10.04
N ALA A 138 22.17 5.69 9.45
CA ALA A 138 23.21 6.71 9.39
C ALA A 138 23.67 7.15 10.79
N SER A 139 22.73 7.34 11.73
CA SER A 139 23.06 7.71 13.11
C SER A 139 23.81 6.59 13.86
N GLU A 140 23.44 5.33 13.65
CA GLU A 140 24.11 4.17 14.26
C GLU A 140 25.51 3.96 13.69
N ALA A 141 25.66 4.10 12.38
CA ALA A 141 26.95 4.04 11.70
C ALA A 141 27.89 5.13 12.25
N LYS A 142 27.40 6.38 12.36
CA LYS A 142 28.14 7.50 12.94
C LYS A 142 28.56 7.22 14.40
N ARG A 143 27.66 6.71 15.25
CA ARG A 143 27.96 6.36 16.65
C ARG A 143 29.06 5.32 16.78
N ARG A 144 29.16 4.39 15.83
CA ARG A 144 30.16 3.34 15.82
C ARG A 144 31.45 3.74 15.10
N GLY A 145 31.51 4.95 14.54
CA GLY A 145 32.65 5.42 13.75
C GLY A 145 32.87 4.64 12.44
N ILE A 146 31.80 4.07 11.88
CA ILE A 146 31.86 3.21 10.69
C ILE A 146 30.96 3.75 9.59
N THR A 147 31.18 3.30 8.36
CA THR A 147 30.29 3.59 7.23
C THR A 147 28.96 2.81 7.33
N VAL A 148 27.89 3.35 6.73
CA VAL A 148 26.58 2.66 6.68
C VAL A 148 26.69 1.31 5.98
N PHE A 149 27.48 1.24 4.91
CA PHE A 149 27.73 0.00 4.19
C PHE A 149 28.37 -1.08 5.08
N GLU A 150 29.36 -0.72 5.89
CA GLU A 150 29.99 -1.67 6.82
C GLU A 150 29.04 -2.09 7.93
N LEU A 151 28.20 -1.18 8.44
CA LEU A 151 27.16 -1.52 9.41
C LEU A 151 26.20 -2.58 8.83
N GLN A 152 25.74 -2.38 7.59
CA GLN A 152 24.86 -3.32 6.89
C GLN A 152 25.56 -4.66 6.63
N LYS A 153 26.84 -4.65 6.23
CA LYS A 153 27.65 -5.87 6.05
C LYS A 153 27.76 -6.66 7.35
N ARG A 154 28.07 -6.01 8.47
CA ARG A 154 28.15 -6.66 9.79
C ARG A 154 26.80 -7.23 10.23
N ARG A 155 25.70 -6.49 10.03
CA ARG A 155 24.34 -6.98 10.29
C ARG A 155 23.98 -8.21 9.46
N LYS A 156 24.32 -8.22 8.17
CA LYS A 156 24.08 -9.35 7.27
C LYS A 156 24.84 -10.61 7.71
N ILE A 157 26.10 -10.45 8.13
CA ILE A 157 26.91 -11.56 8.66
C ILE A 157 26.32 -12.09 9.97
N ALA A 158 25.98 -11.20 10.91
CA ALA A 158 25.37 -11.60 12.18
C ALA A 158 24.05 -12.36 11.97
N ALA A 159 23.16 -11.86 11.10
CA ALA A 159 21.89 -12.52 10.77
C ALA A 159 22.10 -13.90 10.13
N ALA A 160 23.13 -14.05 9.27
CA ALA A 160 23.47 -15.35 8.69
C ALA A 160 23.98 -16.35 9.74
N LEU A 161 24.76 -15.89 10.72
CA LEU A 161 25.25 -16.72 11.82
C LEU A 161 24.10 -17.15 12.74
N GLU A 162 23.19 -16.24 13.09
CA GLU A 162 21.99 -16.57 13.87
C GLU A 162 21.09 -17.58 13.14
N ALA A 163 20.88 -17.41 11.84
CA ALA A 163 20.11 -18.36 11.04
C ALA A 163 20.75 -19.75 10.98
N LYS A 164 22.09 -19.85 10.94
CA LYS A 164 22.80 -21.13 11.03
C LYS A 164 22.60 -21.78 12.40
N LYS A 165 22.78 -21.03 13.49
CA LYS A 165 22.54 -21.52 14.86
C LYS A 165 21.11 -22.01 15.04
N ALA A 166 20.11 -21.28 14.53
CA ALA A 166 18.70 -21.69 14.59
C ALA A 166 18.47 -23.03 13.87
N ARG A 167 19.05 -23.21 12.67
CA ARG A 167 18.95 -24.48 11.92
C ARG A 167 19.64 -25.65 12.63
N GLU A 168 20.76 -25.40 13.30
CA GLU A 168 21.46 -26.42 14.08
C GLU A 168 20.66 -26.84 15.31
N LEU A 169 20.06 -25.89 16.02
CA LEU A 169 19.15 -26.16 17.13
C LEU A 169 17.92 -26.95 16.67
N ASP A 170 17.31 -26.58 15.54
CA ASP A 170 16.20 -27.32 14.95
C ASP A 170 16.59 -28.76 14.59
N ARG A 171 17.78 -28.97 14.02
CA ARG A 171 18.31 -30.31 13.70
C ARG A 171 18.55 -31.15 14.95
N VAL A 172 19.10 -30.56 16.02
CA VAL A 172 19.33 -31.26 17.30
C VAL A 172 17.99 -31.61 17.94
N ALA A 173 17.01 -30.70 17.93
CA ALA A 173 15.67 -30.94 18.44
C ALA A 173 14.95 -32.06 17.66
N GLN A 174 15.10 -32.12 16.33
CA GLN A 174 14.56 -33.20 15.51
C GLN A 174 15.22 -34.56 15.80
N LYS A 175 16.53 -34.60 16.02
CA LYS A 175 17.25 -35.83 16.40
C LYS A 175 16.91 -36.32 17.81
N ALA A 176 16.57 -35.44 18.73
CA ALA A 176 16.15 -35.81 20.08
C ALA A 176 14.69 -36.28 20.16
N ALA A 177 13.88 -35.99 19.13
CA ALA A 177 12.47 -36.36 19.05
C ALA A 177 12.21 -37.62 18.19
N ALA A 178 13.24 -38.16 17.55
CA ALA A 178 13.23 -39.40 16.75
C ALA A 178 13.91 -40.52 17.52
#